data_AF-A0A1R7QAE2-F1
#
_entry.id   AF-A0A1R7QAE2-F1
#
_cell.length_a   1.000
_cell.length_b   1.000
_cell.length_c   1.000
_cell.angle_alpha   90.00
_cell.angle_beta   90.00
_cell.angle_gamma   90.00
#
_symmetry.space_group_name_H-M   'P 1'
#
loop_
_entity.id
_entity.type
_entity.pdbx_description
1 polymer ?
#
loop_
_entity_poly.entity_id
_entity_poly.type
_entity_poly.pdbx_seq_one_letter_code
_entity_poly.pdbx_strand_id
1 'polypeptide(L)'
;MPKLNATQEIALDILDFIYFYDVVSLTRFKPTGENEAVLKYLNELIAQVIADRELSGTIAERYKHLLLCYIEMESTFNLDREVMHTGPRPLSRGDKWQLVRQMHEEAQELFINDLITAGFSRYKFIEDIEHIMAESEIINMPNHICYGLVAAALSFDFDGCIAAHVYRKFLDIKIFETKKESSRNEYDYSKNEHACLRALLFIEFEIMRNKLFHKNDCPEYQIKYKREKISDTRMEREKDFLLKTYNFYRRAINTDFSRIYNYNLSNKDEVDTYLSGIEAHLCHRRYFSKGHSKWASFFGLWHLKYQEVVNKELPIYDTVNDENCSVLASSELEKAFGLTIQARNLYDYHVKYNDYFCFVTQTAELIMSQEKTGFVSPCLIYPFNYHPDLSEKMLNLFDGFDIG
;
A
#
# COMPACT_ATOMS: atom_id res chain seq x y z
N MET A 1 -15.16 19.23 14.03
CA MET A 1 -13.70 18.99 14.21
C MET A 1 -12.96 20.21 13.67
N PRO A 2 -11.78 20.58 14.21
CA PRO A 2 -10.95 21.61 13.58
C PRO A 2 -10.62 21.20 12.15
N LYS A 3 -10.54 22.18 11.24
CA LYS A 3 -10.16 21.95 9.86
C LYS A 3 -8.71 21.46 9.83
N LEU A 4 -8.45 20.33 9.18
CA LEU A 4 -7.10 19.80 9.01
C LEU A 4 -6.28 20.76 8.14
N ASN A 5 -4.98 20.87 8.44
CA ASN A 5 -4.05 21.58 7.57
C ASN A 5 -3.62 20.69 6.39
N ALA A 6 -2.94 21.26 5.40
CA ALA A 6 -2.54 20.53 4.19
C ALA A 6 -1.67 19.29 4.50
N THR A 7 -0.67 19.43 5.38
CA THR A 7 0.17 18.31 5.82
C THR A 7 -0.64 17.18 6.44
N GLN A 8 -1.62 17.51 7.31
CA GLN A 8 -2.49 16.54 7.95
C GLN A 8 -3.38 15.82 6.95
N GLU A 9 -3.89 16.52 5.94
CA GLU A 9 -4.68 15.91 4.87
C GLU A 9 -3.84 14.88 4.09
N ILE A 10 -2.58 15.20 3.76
CA ILE A 10 -1.67 14.29 3.06
C ILE A 10 -1.26 13.11 3.94
N ALA A 11 -0.97 13.36 5.23
CA ALA A 11 -0.66 12.30 6.18
C ALA A 11 -1.82 11.31 6.33
N LEU A 12 -3.08 11.79 6.28
CA LEU A 12 -4.26 10.93 6.24
C LEU A 12 -4.41 10.16 4.92
N ASP A 13 -4.07 10.77 3.78
CA ASP A 13 -4.03 10.07 2.49
C ASP A 13 -3.02 8.90 2.54
N ILE A 14 -1.83 9.13 3.12
CA ILE A 14 -0.81 8.09 3.32
C ILE A 14 -1.30 6.97 4.23
N LEU A 15 -1.91 7.30 5.37
CA LEU A 15 -2.43 6.29 6.28
C LEU A 15 -3.51 5.42 5.64
N ASP A 16 -4.42 6.05 4.90
CA ASP A 16 -5.48 5.34 4.22
C ASP A 16 -4.97 4.45 3.09
N PHE A 17 -3.97 4.93 2.35
CA PHE A 17 -3.26 4.14 1.36
C PHE A 17 -2.63 2.89 1.99
N ILE A 18 -1.84 3.05 3.06
CA ILE A 18 -1.17 1.92 3.72
C ILE A 18 -2.20 0.96 4.31
N TYR A 19 -3.24 1.49 4.96
CA TYR A 19 -4.25 0.67 5.59
C TYR A 19 -5.04 -0.19 4.59
N PHE A 20 -5.23 0.30 3.35
CA PHE A 20 -5.78 -0.55 2.28
C PHE A 20 -4.91 -1.81 2.07
N TYR A 21 -3.58 -1.67 2.02
CA TYR A 21 -2.68 -2.81 1.86
C TYR A 21 -2.60 -3.67 3.13
N ASP A 22 -2.76 -3.10 4.33
CA ASP A 22 -2.96 -3.88 5.56
C ASP A 22 -4.21 -4.76 5.46
N VAL A 23 -5.33 -4.24 4.95
CA VAL A 23 -6.54 -5.04 4.74
C VAL A 23 -6.32 -6.15 3.71
N VAL A 24 -5.62 -5.84 2.61
CA VAL A 24 -5.25 -6.85 1.61
C VAL A 24 -4.36 -7.93 2.20
N SER A 25 -3.40 -7.58 3.07
CA SER A 25 -2.44 -8.55 3.63
C SER A 25 -3.12 -9.63 4.49
N LEU A 26 -4.32 -9.37 5.03
CA LEU A 26 -5.15 -10.38 5.69
C LEU A 26 -5.46 -11.60 4.80
N THR A 27 -5.49 -11.43 3.48
CA THR A 27 -5.65 -12.54 2.51
C THR A 27 -4.43 -13.47 2.46
N ARG A 28 -3.27 -12.99 2.93
CA ARG A 28 -1.98 -13.67 2.83
C ARG A 28 -1.68 -14.53 4.05
N PHE A 29 -2.22 -14.18 5.20
CA PHE A 29 -2.13 -14.98 6.44
C PHE A 29 -3.05 -16.21 6.44
N LYS A 30 -3.42 -16.72 5.24
CA LYS A 30 -4.24 -17.92 5.13
C LYS A 30 -3.47 -19.16 5.59
N PRO A 31 -4.15 -20.18 6.17
CA PRO A 31 -3.50 -21.35 6.75
C PRO A 31 -2.73 -22.26 5.79
N THR A 32 -2.75 -22.00 4.48
CA THR A 32 -2.05 -22.86 3.50
C THR A 32 -0.53 -22.77 3.61
N GLY A 33 0.01 -21.70 4.21
CA GLY A 33 1.44 -21.54 4.51
C GLY A 33 2.36 -21.30 3.30
N GLU A 34 1.85 -21.41 2.07
CA GLU A 34 2.64 -21.28 0.84
C GLU A 34 3.29 -19.89 0.70
N ASN A 35 2.51 -18.82 0.85
CA ASN A 35 3.03 -17.45 0.82
C ASN A 35 4.06 -17.21 1.93
N GLU A 36 3.81 -17.76 3.12
CA GLU A 36 4.68 -17.60 4.29
C GLU A 36 6.03 -18.28 4.07
N ALA A 37 6.03 -19.50 3.52
CA ALA A 37 7.25 -20.24 3.22
C ALA A 37 8.13 -19.51 2.18
N VAL A 38 7.51 -18.98 1.12
CA VAL A 38 8.23 -18.20 0.10
C VAL A 38 8.80 -16.91 0.69
N LEU A 39 8.01 -16.15 1.44
CA LEU A 39 8.46 -14.90 2.07
C LEU A 39 9.60 -15.15 3.07
N LYS A 40 9.50 -16.22 3.87
CA LYS A 40 10.53 -16.60 4.82
C LYS A 40 11.84 -16.92 4.11
N TYR A 41 11.81 -17.77 3.09
CA TYR A 41 13.00 -18.15 2.35
C TYR A 41 13.63 -16.95 1.61
N LEU A 42 12.80 -16.11 0.99
CA LEU A 42 13.26 -14.88 0.36
C LEU A 42 13.94 -13.93 1.36
N ASN A 43 13.36 -13.78 2.55
CA ASN A 43 13.95 -12.99 3.62
C ASN A 43 15.28 -13.55 4.13
N GLU A 44 15.43 -14.87 4.20
CA GLU A 44 16.70 -15.52 4.55
C GLU A 44 17.81 -15.21 3.52
N LEU A 45 17.51 -15.32 2.22
CA LEU A 45 18.45 -14.99 1.14
C LEU A 45 18.83 -13.50 1.15
N ILE A 46 17.84 -12.61 1.32
CA ILE A 46 18.07 -11.17 1.42
C ILE A 46 18.91 -10.83 2.65
N ALA A 47 18.66 -11.48 3.79
CA ALA A 47 19.44 -11.26 5.01
C ALA A 47 20.90 -11.68 4.84
N GLN A 48 21.17 -12.76 4.11
CA GLN A 48 22.54 -13.18 3.75
C GLN A 48 23.23 -12.10 2.90
N VAL A 49 22.57 -11.62 1.84
CA VAL A 49 23.08 -10.52 1.01
C VAL A 49 23.38 -9.27 1.83
N ILE A 50 22.46 -8.86 2.70
CA ILE A 50 22.65 -7.68 3.57
C ILE A 50 23.87 -7.86 4.48
N ALA A 51 24.07 -9.05 5.04
CA ALA A 51 25.20 -9.39 5.88
C ALA A 51 26.53 -9.37 5.09
N ASP A 52 26.56 -9.98 3.90
CA ASP A 52 27.73 -10.01 3.01
C ASP A 52 28.14 -8.62 2.51
N ARG A 53 27.16 -7.73 2.37
CA ARG A 53 27.38 -6.31 2.03
C ARG A 53 27.67 -5.43 3.25
N GLU A 54 27.69 -6.01 4.45
CA GLU A 54 27.94 -5.32 5.73
C GLU A 54 26.98 -4.14 5.98
N LEU A 55 25.74 -4.24 5.50
CA LEU A 55 24.75 -3.17 5.65
C LEU A 55 24.02 -3.29 6.99
N SER A 56 23.69 -2.16 7.61
CA SER A 56 22.95 -2.14 8.88
C SER A 56 21.98 -0.95 8.97
N GLY A 57 21.03 -1.05 9.91
CA GLY A 57 20.02 -0.02 10.18
C GLY A 57 19.24 0.43 8.95
N THR A 58 19.04 1.74 8.81
CA THR A 58 18.26 2.32 7.72
C THR A 58 18.85 2.04 6.33
N ILE A 59 20.17 1.84 6.21
CA ILE A 59 20.82 1.51 4.94
C ILE A 59 20.46 0.07 4.51
N ALA A 60 20.48 -0.88 5.45
CA ALA A 60 20.05 -2.26 5.19
C ALA A 60 18.59 -2.32 4.76
N GLU A 61 17.71 -1.58 5.44
CA GLU A 61 16.28 -1.56 5.12
C GLU A 61 15.96 -0.95 3.75
N ARG A 62 16.71 0.08 3.36
CA ARG A 62 16.64 0.67 2.00
C ARG A 62 17.10 -0.34 0.97
N TYR A 63 18.23 -1.00 1.19
CA TYR A 63 18.75 -2.00 0.26
C TYR A 63 17.81 -3.19 0.11
N LYS A 64 17.29 -3.72 1.24
CA LYS A 64 16.23 -4.72 1.28
C LYS A 64 15.03 -4.30 0.43
N HIS A 65 14.62 -3.05 0.53
CA HIS A 65 13.45 -2.53 -0.18
C HIS A 65 13.69 -2.55 -1.67
N LEU A 66 14.84 -2.05 -2.08
CA LEU A 66 15.25 -2.03 -3.48
C LEU A 66 15.32 -3.46 -4.05
N LEU A 67 15.91 -4.41 -3.30
CA LEU A 67 15.93 -5.82 -3.73
C LEU A 67 14.52 -6.35 -3.99
N LEU A 68 13.60 -6.18 -3.03
CA LEU A 68 12.21 -6.65 -3.15
C LEU A 68 11.47 -5.99 -4.32
N CYS A 69 11.65 -4.69 -4.53
CA CYS A 69 11.04 -3.96 -5.65
C CYS A 69 11.50 -4.49 -7.00
N TYR A 70 12.79 -4.74 -7.16
CA TYR A 70 13.33 -5.29 -8.41
C TYR A 70 12.86 -6.73 -8.63
N ILE A 71 12.87 -7.56 -7.57
CA ILE A 71 12.36 -8.93 -7.61
C ILE A 71 10.88 -8.96 -8.02
N GLU A 72 10.04 -8.09 -7.45
CA GLU A 72 8.63 -7.98 -7.86
C GLU A 72 8.50 -7.59 -9.33
N MET A 73 9.28 -6.61 -9.79
CA MET A 73 9.24 -6.14 -11.17
C MET A 73 9.62 -7.25 -12.18
N GLU A 74 10.67 -8.02 -11.90
CA GLU A 74 11.10 -9.14 -12.75
C GLU A 74 10.14 -10.32 -12.67
N SER A 75 9.75 -10.72 -11.45
CA SER A 75 8.92 -11.91 -11.25
C SER A 75 7.49 -11.76 -11.75
N THR A 76 7.00 -10.52 -11.91
CA THR A 76 5.70 -10.24 -12.50
C THR A 76 5.77 -10.00 -14.01
N PHE A 77 6.95 -9.92 -14.63
CA PHE A 77 7.09 -9.63 -16.06
C PHE A 77 6.45 -10.72 -16.93
N ASN A 78 5.70 -10.30 -17.95
CA ASN A 78 5.07 -11.19 -18.92
C ASN A 78 5.03 -10.52 -20.28
N LEU A 79 5.68 -11.11 -21.28
CA LEU A 79 5.68 -10.60 -22.66
C LEU A 79 4.30 -10.67 -23.33
N ASP A 80 3.48 -11.65 -22.98
CA ASP A 80 2.18 -11.89 -23.61
C ASP A 80 1.06 -11.05 -22.98
N ARG A 81 1.35 -10.26 -21.92
CA ARG A 81 0.39 -9.37 -21.23
C ARG A 81 -0.46 -8.56 -22.18
N GLU A 82 -1.71 -8.27 -21.85
CA GLU A 82 -2.48 -7.31 -22.64
C GLU A 82 -1.96 -5.87 -22.48
N VAL A 83 -2.07 -5.10 -23.57
CA VAL A 83 -1.69 -3.68 -23.64
C VAL A 83 -2.88 -2.90 -24.18
N MET A 84 -3.11 -1.71 -23.61
CA MET A 84 -4.17 -0.85 -24.15
C MET A 84 -3.63 -0.11 -25.38
N HIS A 85 -4.11 -0.49 -26.56
CA HIS A 85 -3.74 0.18 -27.82
C HIS A 85 -4.96 0.92 -28.40
N THR A 86 -4.85 2.24 -28.53
CA THR A 86 -5.90 3.12 -29.10
C THR A 86 -5.75 3.33 -30.61
N GLY A 87 -4.72 2.72 -31.23
CA GLY A 87 -4.49 2.87 -32.67
C GLY A 87 -5.54 2.14 -33.53
N PRO A 88 -5.65 2.53 -34.81
CA PRO A 88 -6.73 2.08 -35.70
C PRO A 88 -6.63 0.61 -36.11
N ARG A 89 -5.52 -0.08 -35.79
CA ARG A 89 -5.28 -1.49 -36.11
C ARG A 89 -4.73 -2.22 -34.90
N PRO A 90 -5.13 -3.48 -34.66
CA PRO A 90 -4.49 -4.31 -33.64
C PRO A 90 -2.99 -4.42 -33.91
N LEU A 91 -2.18 -4.40 -32.84
CA LEU A 91 -0.75 -4.65 -32.94
C LEU A 91 -0.48 -6.11 -33.32
N SER A 92 0.58 -6.36 -34.08
CA SER A 92 1.07 -7.72 -34.26
C SER A 92 1.65 -8.24 -32.93
N ARG A 93 1.79 -9.57 -32.80
CA ARG A 93 2.41 -10.15 -31.60
C ARG A 93 3.84 -9.62 -31.38
N GLY A 94 4.61 -9.46 -32.45
CA GLY A 94 5.98 -8.93 -32.38
C GLY A 94 6.02 -7.48 -31.90
N ASP A 95 5.15 -6.63 -32.42
CA ASP A 95 5.08 -5.21 -32.02
C ASP A 95 4.62 -5.07 -30.57
N LYS A 96 3.64 -5.88 -30.15
CA LYS A 96 3.17 -5.96 -28.76
C LYS A 96 4.32 -6.36 -27.82
N TRP A 97 5.07 -7.40 -28.15
CA TRP A 97 6.22 -7.82 -27.36
C TRP A 97 7.30 -6.75 -27.28
N GLN A 98 7.58 -6.04 -28.38
CA GLN A 98 8.55 -4.96 -28.39
C GLN A 98 8.11 -3.81 -27.48
N LEU A 99 6.83 -3.42 -27.53
CA LEU A 99 6.27 -2.39 -26.65
C LEU A 99 6.39 -2.80 -25.16
N VAL A 100 5.99 -4.03 -24.83
CA VAL A 100 6.07 -4.54 -23.45
C VAL A 100 7.51 -4.58 -22.94
N ARG A 101 8.48 -4.98 -23.77
CA ARG A 101 9.91 -4.92 -23.40
C ARG A 101 10.37 -3.51 -23.13
N GLN A 102 10.05 -2.56 -24.01
CA GLN A 102 10.44 -1.17 -23.85
C GLN A 102 9.88 -0.56 -22.56
N MET A 103 8.63 -0.87 -22.22
CA MET A 103 8.01 -0.43 -20.96
C MET A 103 8.71 -1.01 -19.73
N HIS A 104 9.14 -2.27 -19.82
CA HIS A 104 9.86 -2.92 -18.73
C HIS A 104 11.30 -2.39 -18.60
N GLU A 105 12.01 -2.20 -19.71
CA GLU A 105 13.34 -1.59 -19.76
C GLU A 105 13.30 -0.16 -19.18
N GLU A 106 12.29 0.65 -19.52
CA GLU A 106 12.10 1.98 -18.93
C GLU A 106 11.93 1.91 -17.40
N ALA A 107 11.13 0.95 -16.91
CA ALA A 107 10.94 0.75 -15.48
C ALA A 107 12.25 0.37 -14.78
N GLN A 108 13.03 -0.54 -15.38
CA GLN A 108 14.34 -0.94 -14.88
C GLN A 108 15.31 0.25 -14.84
N GLU A 109 15.35 1.07 -15.90
CA GLU A 109 16.24 2.24 -15.96
C GLU A 109 15.92 3.25 -14.85
N LEU A 110 14.65 3.58 -14.64
CA LEU A 110 14.22 4.47 -13.56
C LEU A 110 14.63 3.91 -12.19
N PHE A 111 14.38 2.63 -11.96
CA PHE A 111 14.72 1.97 -10.71
C PHE A 111 16.24 1.96 -10.46
N ILE A 112 17.05 1.64 -11.46
CA ILE A 112 18.51 1.64 -11.35
C ILE A 112 19.05 3.05 -11.09
N ASN A 113 18.43 4.09 -11.63
CA ASN A 113 18.78 5.47 -11.31
C ASN A 113 18.47 5.80 -9.83
N ASP A 114 17.33 5.37 -9.30
CA ASP A 114 16.98 5.51 -7.88
C ASP A 114 17.98 4.78 -6.98
N LEU A 115 18.38 3.57 -7.36
CA LEU A 115 19.39 2.76 -6.68
C LEU A 115 20.75 3.48 -6.59
N ILE A 116 21.24 4.01 -7.72
CA ILE A 116 22.51 4.74 -7.77
C ILE A 116 22.44 6.03 -6.95
N THR A 117 21.32 6.75 -7.03
CA THR A 117 21.10 7.99 -6.27
C THR A 117 21.03 7.72 -4.76
N ALA A 118 20.52 6.56 -4.36
CA ALA A 118 20.56 6.08 -2.98
C ALA A 118 21.97 5.65 -2.50
N GLY A 119 22.97 5.67 -3.39
CA GLY A 119 24.38 5.42 -3.06
C GLY A 119 24.84 3.98 -3.22
N PHE A 120 24.04 3.11 -3.85
CA PHE A 120 24.40 1.70 -4.04
C PHE A 120 25.03 1.43 -5.41
N SER A 121 25.87 0.40 -5.47
CA SER A 121 26.53 -0.02 -6.72
C SER A 121 25.59 -0.85 -7.58
N ARG A 122 25.35 -0.39 -8.82
CA ARG A 122 24.59 -1.16 -9.83
C ARG A 122 25.12 -2.58 -10.00
N TYR A 123 26.44 -2.75 -10.14
CA TYR A 123 27.03 -4.06 -10.42
C TYR A 123 26.80 -5.06 -9.28
N LYS A 124 27.03 -4.62 -8.03
CA LYS A 124 26.79 -5.45 -6.85
C LYS A 124 25.31 -5.79 -6.68
N PHE A 125 24.43 -4.82 -6.93
CA PHE A 125 23.00 -5.04 -6.84
C PHE A 125 22.50 -6.07 -7.84
N ILE A 126 22.96 -6.01 -9.09
CA ILE A 126 22.56 -6.99 -10.11
C ILE A 126 23.07 -8.40 -9.75
N GLU A 127 24.31 -8.53 -9.27
CA GLU A 127 24.84 -9.81 -8.76
C GLU A 127 23.97 -10.38 -7.63
N ASP A 128 23.58 -9.53 -6.67
CA ASP A 128 22.73 -9.93 -5.54
C ASP A 128 21.34 -10.39 -6.01
N ILE A 129 20.74 -9.67 -6.97
CA ILE A 129 19.45 -10.03 -7.57
C ILE A 129 19.55 -11.36 -8.32
N GLU A 130 20.56 -11.54 -9.17
CA GLU A 130 20.76 -12.78 -9.93
C GLU A 130 20.87 -13.99 -9.00
N HIS A 131 21.62 -13.84 -7.90
CA HIS A 131 21.73 -14.87 -6.88
C HIS A 131 20.37 -15.17 -6.21
N ILE A 132 19.67 -14.15 -5.69
CA ILE A 132 18.38 -14.34 -5.00
C ILE A 132 17.34 -14.96 -5.94
N MET A 133 17.27 -14.49 -7.19
CA MET A 133 16.29 -14.96 -8.18
C MET A 133 16.55 -16.41 -8.58
N ALA A 134 17.81 -16.81 -8.71
CA ALA A 134 18.19 -18.18 -9.03
C ALA A 134 17.86 -19.15 -7.88
N GLU A 135 18.15 -18.78 -6.64
CA GLU A 135 17.92 -19.62 -5.47
C GLU A 135 16.44 -19.70 -5.06
N SER A 136 15.69 -18.61 -5.20
CA SER A 136 14.27 -18.56 -4.81
C SER A 136 13.30 -19.13 -5.86
N GLU A 137 13.73 -19.21 -7.12
CA GLU A 137 12.89 -19.53 -8.28
C GLU A 137 11.59 -18.69 -8.37
N ILE A 138 11.55 -17.52 -7.73
CA ILE A 138 10.33 -16.70 -7.60
C ILE A 138 9.75 -16.26 -8.95
N ILE A 139 10.59 -16.19 -10.00
CA ILE A 139 10.14 -15.91 -11.36
C ILE A 139 9.16 -16.96 -11.91
N ASN A 140 9.26 -18.21 -11.44
CA ASN A 140 8.39 -19.31 -11.85
C ASN A 140 7.12 -19.43 -10.98
N MET A 141 7.05 -18.67 -9.88
CA MET A 141 5.92 -18.71 -8.97
C MET A 141 4.67 -18.07 -9.60
N PRO A 142 3.46 -18.48 -9.20
CA PRO A 142 2.22 -17.89 -9.69
C PRO A 142 2.11 -16.41 -9.35
N ASN A 143 1.34 -15.65 -10.15
CA ASN A 143 1.22 -14.21 -10.00
C ASN A 143 0.74 -13.78 -8.61
N HIS A 144 -0.08 -14.60 -7.95
CA HIS A 144 -0.52 -14.27 -6.60
C HIS A 144 0.66 -14.25 -5.63
N ILE A 145 1.76 -14.98 -5.84
CA ILE A 145 2.96 -14.86 -4.99
C ILE A 145 3.78 -13.63 -5.38
N CYS A 146 3.95 -13.39 -6.67
CA CYS A 146 4.83 -12.34 -7.20
C CYS A 146 4.25 -10.92 -7.07
N TYR A 147 2.97 -10.72 -7.38
CA TYR A 147 2.35 -9.40 -7.44
C TYR A 147 1.99 -8.89 -6.04
N GLY A 148 2.45 -7.69 -5.70
CA GLY A 148 2.34 -7.13 -4.36
C GLY A 148 3.32 -7.74 -3.36
N LEU A 149 4.41 -8.36 -3.83
CA LEU A 149 5.47 -8.93 -3.01
C LEU A 149 6.04 -7.92 -2.00
N VAL A 150 6.27 -6.67 -2.43
CA VAL A 150 6.80 -5.62 -1.54
C VAL A 150 5.83 -5.32 -0.39
N ALA A 151 4.53 -5.27 -0.67
CA ALA A 151 3.48 -5.07 0.34
C ALA A 151 3.35 -6.28 1.28
N ALA A 152 3.45 -7.49 0.73
CA ALA A 152 3.42 -8.73 1.48
C ALA A 152 4.63 -8.83 2.42
N ALA A 153 5.84 -8.55 1.93
CA ALA A 153 7.06 -8.50 2.73
C ALA A 153 6.96 -7.44 3.84
N LEU A 154 6.39 -6.26 3.55
CA LEU A 154 6.16 -5.23 4.55
C LEU A 154 5.27 -5.72 5.71
N SER A 155 4.19 -6.45 5.41
CA SER A 155 3.29 -7.01 6.43
C SER A 155 3.89 -8.22 7.16
N PHE A 156 4.86 -8.89 6.56
CA PHE A 156 5.54 -10.05 7.14
C PHE A 156 6.70 -9.66 8.05
N ASP A 157 7.42 -8.59 7.69
CA ASP A 157 8.62 -8.14 8.40
C ASP A 157 8.33 -7.45 9.74
N PHE A 158 7.12 -6.90 9.90
CA PHE A 158 6.74 -6.09 11.06
C PHE A 158 5.50 -6.63 11.74
N ASP A 159 5.47 -6.57 13.07
CA ASP A 159 4.35 -7.06 13.87
C ASP A 159 3.17 -6.08 13.80
N GLY A 160 1.97 -6.59 13.49
CA GLY A 160 0.72 -5.84 13.54
C GLY A 160 0.44 -4.94 12.32
N CYS A 161 -0.47 -3.98 12.48
CA CYS A 161 -0.94 -3.10 11.41
C CYS A 161 0.12 -2.03 11.05
N ILE A 162 0.55 -1.98 9.78
CA ILE A 162 1.58 -1.04 9.32
C ILE A 162 1.10 0.41 9.37
N ALA A 163 -0.15 0.67 9.03
CA ALA A 163 -0.72 2.01 9.14
C ALA A 163 -0.72 2.52 10.59
N ALA A 164 -0.87 1.65 11.59
CA ALA A 164 -0.76 2.02 12.99
C ALA A 164 0.67 2.46 13.37
N HIS A 165 1.70 1.80 12.84
CA HIS A 165 3.11 2.20 13.00
C HIS A 165 3.36 3.61 12.45
N VAL A 166 2.87 3.89 11.24
CA VAL A 166 3.00 5.22 10.60
C VAL A 166 2.21 6.28 11.37
N TYR A 167 1.01 5.94 11.83
CA TYR A 167 0.18 6.84 12.63
C TYR A 167 0.88 7.23 13.93
N ARG A 168 1.50 6.25 14.61
CA ARG A 168 2.31 6.50 15.80
C ARG A 168 3.48 7.43 15.50
N LYS A 169 4.20 7.22 14.40
CA LYS A 169 5.29 8.12 14.01
C LYS A 169 4.80 9.56 13.81
N PHE A 170 3.66 9.74 13.14
CA PHE A 170 3.06 11.07 12.91
C PHE A 170 2.54 11.75 14.18
N LEU A 171 2.09 10.99 15.19
CA LEU A 171 1.81 11.54 16.52
C LEU A 171 3.08 12.00 17.22
N ASP A 172 4.13 11.18 17.21
CA ASP A 172 5.38 11.45 17.93
C ASP A 172 6.09 12.71 17.40
N ILE A 173 6.10 12.93 16.08
CA ILE A 173 6.63 14.15 15.46
C ILE A 173 5.61 15.30 15.39
N LYS A 174 4.42 15.14 15.97
CA LYS A 174 3.36 16.17 16.07
C LYS A 174 2.87 16.69 14.71
N ILE A 175 2.74 15.79 13.74
CA ILE A 175 1.92 16.03 12.54
C ILE A 175 0.44 15.91 12.91
N PHE A 176 0.11 14.86 13.66
CA PHE A 176 -1.18 14.74 14.33
C PHE A 176 -1.09 15.15 15.80
N GLU A 177 -2.19 15.69 16.32
CA GLU A 177 -2.31 16.07 17.72
C GLU A 177 -3.61 15.49 18.29
N THR A 178 -3.50 14.62 19.30
CA THR A 178 -4.67 14.16 20.05
C THR A 178 -4.55 14.49 21.53
N LYS A 179 -5.63 15.03 22.10
CA LYS A 179 -5.77 15.26 23.55
C LYS A 179 -5.94 13.96 24.36
N LYS A 180 -6.23 12.83 23.69
CA LYS A 180 -6.54 11.54 24.35
C LYS A 180 -5.38 10.54 24.33
N GLU A 181 -4.52 10.54 23.31
CA GLU A 181 -3.49 9.48 23.13
C GLU A 181 -2.10 9.93 23.59
N SER A 182 -1.94 11.22 23.92
CA SER A 182 -0.69 11.84 24.37
C SER A 182 -0.25 11.47 25.79
N SER A 183 -0.95 10.57 26.50
CA SER A 183 -0.73 10.41 27.95
C SER A 183 -0.59 9.00 28.48
N ARG A 184 -0.55 7.91 27.67
CA ARG A 184 -0.69 6.59 28.28
C ARG A 184 0.24 5.42 28.00
N ASN A 185 1.12 5.39 27.00
CA ASN A 185 2.21 4.38 26.96
C ASN A 185 3.30 4.80 25.97
N GLU A 186 4.57 4.56 26.30
CA GLU A 186 5.68 4.65 25.34
C GLU A 186 5.50 3.54 24.29
N TYR A 187 5.43 3.93 23.02
CA TYR A 187 5.41 2.98 21.92
C TYR A 187 6.82 2.37 21.77
N ASP A 188 6.95 1.06 21.93
CA ASP A 188 8.23 0.38 21.84
C ASP A 188 8.65 0.22 20.38
N TYR A 189 9.52 1.13 19.94
CA TYR A 189 10.10 1.10 18.60
C TYR A 189 11.09 -0.05 18.38
N SER A 190 11.58 -0.74 19.42
CA SER A 190 12.75 -1.65 19.31
C SER A 190 12.60 -2.75 18.27
N LYS A 191 11.37 -3.22 17.98
CA LYS A 191 11.10 -4.24 16.96
C LYS A 191 10.63 -3.69 15.62
N ASN A 192 10.14 -2.46 15.58
CA ASN A 192 9.44 -1.90 14.43
C ASN A 192 9.94 -0.49 14.05
N GLU A 193 11.18 -0.15 14.42
CA GLU A 193 11.76 1.19 14.24
C GLU A 193 11.80 1.62 12.77
N HIS A 194 11.84 0.65 11.85
CA HIS A 194 11.93 0.89 10.42
C HIS A 194 10.61 0.72 9.67
N ALA A 195 9.52 0.36 10.35
CA ALA A 195 8.21 0.16 9.72
C ALA A 195 7.74 1.40 8.97
N CYS A 196 7.92 2.59 9.55
CA CYS A 196 7.54 3.85 8.90
C CYS A 196 8.40 4.16 7.67
N LEU A 197 9.72 3.91 7.72
CA LEU A 197 10.60 4.10 6.55
C LEU A 197 10.19 3.15 5.42
N ARG A 198 10.00 1.88 5.74
CA ARG A 198 9.63 0.82 4.81
C ARG A 198 8.27 1.05 4.17
N ALA A 199 7.30 1.58 4.92
CA ALA A 199 5.99 1.96 4.40
C ALA A 199 6.06 3.14 3.42
N LEU A 200 6.85 4.17 3.72
CA LEU A 200 7.01 5.32 2.83
C LEU A 200 7.77 4.95 1.55
N LEU A 201 8.81 4.11 1.65
CA LEU A 201 9.49 3.55 0.48
C LEU A 201 8.52 2.75 -0.41
N PHE A 202 7.65 1.94 0.20
CA PHE A 202 6.61 1.22 -0.53
C PHE A 202 5.64 2.15 -1.29
N ILE A 203 5.25 3.27 -0.69
CA ILE A 203 4.44 4.27 -1.38
C ILE A 203 5.18 4.84 -2.59
N GLU A 204 6.48 5.13 -2.48
CA GLU A 204 7.29 5.62 -3.60
C GLU A 204 7.33 4.61 -4.76
N PHE A 205 7.44 3.32 -4.45
CA PHE A 205 7.40 2.24 -5.43
C PHE A 205 6.04 2.19 -6.16
N GLU A 206 4.92 2.27 -5.44
CA GLU A 206 3.59 2.28 -6.05
C GLU A 206 3.30 3.56 -6.85
N ILE A 207 3.87 4.71 -6.43
CA ILE A 207 3.83 5.95 -7.21
C ILE A 207 4.57 5.78 -8.54
N MET A 208 5.76 5.17 -8.54
CA MET A 208 6.51 4.87 -9.76
C MET A 208 5.69 3.97 -10.69
N ARG A 209 5.10 2.91 -10.14
CA ARG A 209 4.19 2.00 -10.88
C ARG A 209 3.07 2.77 -11.56
N ASN A 210 2.36 3.59 -10.78
CA ASN A 210 1.20 4.33 -11.25
C ASN A 210 1.57 5.33 -12.35
N LYS A 211 2.71 6.04 -12.19
CA LYS A 211 3.20 6.97 -13.21
C LYS A 211 3.53 6.27 -14.53
N LEU A 212 4.23 5.13 -14.47
CA LEU A 212 4.55 4.35 -15.67
C LEU A 212 3.30 3.81 -16.35
N PHE A 213 2.34 3.30 -15.57
CA PHE A 213 1.05 2.84 -16.10
C PHE A 213 0.33 3.96 -16.84
N HIS A 214 0.19 5.14 -16.24
CA HIS A 214 -0.49 6.27 -16.88
C HIS A 214 0.30 6.87 -18.06
N LYS A 215 1.62 6.76 -18.07
CA LYS A 215 2.47 7.23 -19.18
C LYS A 215 2.38 6.30 -20.40
N ASN A 216 2.37 4.99 -20.17
CA ASN A 216 2.54 4.00 -21.21
C ASN A 216 1.25 3.28 -21.60
N ASP A 217 0.47 2.78 -20.64
CA ASP A 217 -0.76 2.02 -20.90
C ASP A 217 -2.03 2.86 -20.85
N CYS A 218 -2.04 3.98 -20.14
CA CYS A 218 -3.22 4.83 -20.02
C CYS A 218 -2.99 6.32 -20.38
N PRO A 219 -2.32 6.63 -21.51
CA PRO A 219 -1.99 8.01 -21.88
C PRO A 219 -3.24 8.83 -22.23
N GLU A 220 -4.30 8.18 -22.74
CA GLU A 220 -5.55 8.83 -23.16
C GLU A 220 -6.68 8.65 -22.14
N TYR A 221 -6.36 8.68 -20.84
CA TYR A 221 -7.39 8.54 -19.81
C TYR A 221 -8.50 9.60 -19.98
N GLN A 222 -9.65 9.18 -20.49
CA GLN A 222 -10.80 10.03 -20.81
C GLN A 222 -11.88 9.86 -19.76
N ILE A 223 -12.23 10.97 -19.12
CA ILE A 223 -13.33 11.00 -18.16
C ILE A 223 -14.61 11.29 -18.92
N LYS A 224 -15.53 10.31 -18.95
CA LYS A 224 -16.83 10.50 -19.59
C LYS A 224 -17.79 11.15 -18.59
N TYR A 225 -18.31 12.32 -18.94
CA TYR A 225 -19.34 12.98 -18.16
C TYR A 225 -20.71 12.39 -18.51
N LYS A 226 -21.34 11.72 -17.55
CA LYS A 226 -22.77 11.36 -17.65
C LYS A 226 -23.59 12.58 -17.24
N ARG A 227 -24.51 13.03 -18.11
CA ARG A 227 -25.37 14.20 -17.86
C ARG A 227 -26.62 13.89 -17.01
N GLU A 228 -26.55 12.86 -16.19
CA GLU A 228 -27.68 12.47 -15.34
C GLU A 228 -27.73 13.32 -14.08
N LYS A 229 -28.93 13.50 -13.52
CA LYS A 229 -29.10 14.22 -12.25
C LYS A 229 -28.57 13.33 -11.11
N ILE A 230 -27.36 13.61 -10.67
CA ILE A 230 -26.69 12.91 -9.57
C ILE A 230 -26.88 13.65 -8.22
N SER A 231 -26.60 12.97 -7.11
CA SER A 231 -26.69 13.56 -5.75
C SER A 231 -25.57 14.56 -5.50
N ASP A 232 -25.76 15.50 -4.55
CA ASP A 232 -24.72 16.47 -4.16
C ASP A 232 -23.44 15.76 -3.68
N THR A 233 -23.61 14.69 -2.88
CA THR A 233 -22.50 13.84 -2.46
C THR A 233 -21.74 13.29 -3.67
N ARG A 234 -22.43 12.76 -4.67
CA ARG A 234 -21.77 12.21 -5.87
C ARG A 234 -21.07 13.31 -6.67
N MET A 235 -21.67 14.49 -6.80
CA MET A 235 -21.04 15.65 -7.46
C MET A 235 -19.72 16.06 -6.79
N GLU A 236 -19.69 16.13 -5.45
CA GLU A 236 -18.47 16.47 -4.71
C GLU A 236 -17.36 15.43 -4.96
N ARG A 237 -17.74 14.15 -5.00
CA ARG A 237 -16.82 13.04 -5.19
C ARG A 237 -16.28 12.97 -6.60
N GLU A 238 -17.09 13.26 -7.61
CA GLU A 238 -16.62 13.40 -8.99
C GLU A 238 -15.66 14.58 -9.11
N LYS A 239 -16.02 15.74 -8.54
CA LYS A 239 -15.16 16.93 -8.58
C LYS A 239 -13.80 16.68 -7.93
N ASP A 240 -13.78 16.03 -6.77
CA ASP A 240 -12.54 15.68 -6.07
C ASP A 240 -11.68 14.71 -6.91
N PHE A 241 -12.30 13.66 -7.46
CA PHE A 241 -11.65 12.72 -8.36
C PHE A 241 -11.02 13.43 -9.57
N LEU A 242 -11.80 14.27 -10.26
CA LEU A 242 -11.33 15.03 -11.42
C LEU A 242 -10.15 15.94 -11.07
N LEU A 243 -10.20 16.62 -9.93
CA LEU A 243 -9.16 17.54 -9.49
C LEU A 243 -7.86 16.81 -9.14
N LYS A 244 -7.95 15.70 -8.40
CA LYS A 244 -6.78 14.87 -8.06
C LYS A 244 -6.12 14.28 -9.32
N THR A 245 -6.92 13.68 -10.21
CA THR A 245 -6.44 13.13 -11.48
C THR A 245 -5.80 14.21 -12.35
N TYR A 246 -6.45 15.38 -12.50
CA TYR A 246 -5.89 16.51 -13.24
C TYR A 246 -4.55 16.97 -12.66
N ASN A 247 -4.44 17.10 -11.33
CA ASN A 247 -3.20 17.48 -10.66
C ASN A 247 -2.09 16.46 -10.89
N PHE A 248 -2.40 15.17 -10.82
CA PHE A 248 -1.44 14.10 -11.10
C PHE A 248 -0.88 14.20 -12.53
N TYR A 249 -1.74 14.26 -13.54
CA TYR A 249 -1.31 14.39 -14.94
C TYR A 249 -0.54 15.68 -15.21
N ARG A 250 -0.95 16.80 -14.59
CA ARG A 250 -0.31 18.10 -14.83
C ARG A 250 1.00 18.28 -14.07
N ARG A 251 1.09 17.78 -12.83
CA ARG A 251 2.16 18.13 -11.89
C ARG A 251 3.06 16.97 -11.52
N ALA A 252 2.67 15.72 -11.75
CA ALA A 252 3.36 14.54 -11.20
C ALA A 252 3.85 13.52 -12.24
N ILE A 253 3.10 13.28 -13.32
CA ILE A 253 3.39 12.16 -14.24
C ILE A 253 4.79 12.22 -14.87
N ASN A 254 5.26 13.42 -15.21
CA ASN A 254 6.55 13.68 -15.87
C ASN A 254 7.57 14.42 -14.98
N THR A 255 7.28 14.56 -13.69
CA THR A 255 8.15 15.26 -12.73
C THR A 255 8.58 14.30 -11.65
N ASP A 256 9.71 14.57 -11.02
CA ASP A 256 10.17 13.76 -9.88
C ASP A 256 10.05 14.53 -8.56
N PHE A 257 10.13 13.79 -7.45
CA PHE A 257 10.14 14.35 -6.11
C PHE A 257 11.28 13.73 -5.29
N SER A 258 11.77 14.47 -4.30
CA SER A 258 12.86 13.98 -3.45
C SER A 258 12.39 12.79 -2.61
N ARG A 259 13.18 11.71 -2.66
CA ARG A 259 12.93 10.43 -2.00
C ARG A 259 13.04 10.52 -0.49
N ILE A 260 12.33 9.66 0.23
CA ILE A 260 12.25 9.65 1.70
C ILE A 260 13.61 9.45 2.36
N TYR A 261 14.54 8.76 1.69
CA TYR A 261 15.86 8.50 2.23
C TYR A 261 16.72 9.77 2.41
N ASN A 262 16.32 10.90 1.81
CA ASN A 262 16.94 12.21 1.97
C ASN A 262 16.43 12.99 3.20
N TYR A 263 15.44 12.47 3.92
CA TYR A 263 14.79 13.15 5.03
C TYR A 263 14.97 12.37 6.34
N ASN A 264 15.07 13.11 7.43
CA ASN A 264 15.05 12.57 8.77
C ASN A 264 13.60 12.42 9.26
N LEU A 265 13.12 11.18 9.36
CA LEU A 265 11.76 10.86 9.82
C LEU A 265 11.46 11.31 11.26
N SER A 266 12.48 11.64 12.06
CA SER A 266 12.30 12.18 13.42
C SER A 266 12.20 13.70 13.44
N ASN A 267 12.41 14.38 12.31
CA ASN A 267 12.27 15.82 12.17
C ASN A 267 10.95 16.17 11.48
N LYS A 268 10.08 16.89 12.20
CA LYS A 268 8.77 17.32 11.69
C LYS A 268 8.89 18.13 10.39
N ASP A 269 9.77 19.12 10.33
CA ASP A 269 9.83 20.05 9.19
C ASP A 269 10.31 19.34 7.91
N GLU A 270 11.20 18.36 8.07
CA GLU A 270 11.66 17.52 6.96
C GLU A 270 10.57 16.57 6.47
N VAL A 271 9.82 15.95 7.39
CA VAL A 271 8.66 15.12 7.01
C VAL A 271 7.57 15.97 6.36
N ASP A 272 7.28 17.17 6.87
CA ASP A 272 6.32 18.11 6.27
C ASP A 272 6.71 18.49 4.84
N THR A 273 8.02 18.70 4.60
CA THR A 273 8.57 18.97 3.28
C THR A 273 8.38 17.77 2.34
N TYR A 274 8.69 16.56 2.81
CA TYR A 274 8.49 15.33 2.06
C TYR A 274 7.01 15.11 1.70
N LEU A 275 6.10 15.26 2.67
CA LEU A 275 4.66 15.10 2.47
C LEU A 275 4.13 16.10 1.44
N SER A 276 4.57 17.35 1.52
CA SER A 276 4.20 18.36 0.52
C SER A 276 4.68 18.00 -0.89
N GLY A 277 5.85 17.37 -1.00
CA GLY A 277 6.41 16.89 -2.27
C GLY A 277 5.63 15.71 -2.85
N ILE A 278 5.13 14.79 -2.02
CA ILE A 278 4.45 13.57 -2.50
C ILE A 278 2.98 13.77 -2.86
N GLU A 279 2.32 14.82 -2.35
CA GLU A 279 0.87 15.08 -2.50
C GLU A 279 0.36 14.86 -3.93
N ALA A 280 0.98 15.52 -4.91
CA ALA A 280 0.55 15.44 -6.30
C ALA A 280 0.83 14.08 -6.95
N HIS A 281 1.81 13.35 -6.42
CA HIS A 281 2.29 12.08 -6.98
C HIS A 281 1.50 10.87 -6.47
N LEU A 282 0.99 10.94 -5.24
CA LEU A 282 0.27 9.84 -4.61
C LEU A 282 -1.01 9.48 -5.37
N CYS A 283 -1.73 10.47 -5.92
CA CYS A 283 -2.99 10.28 -6.66
C CYS A 283 -4.00 9.34 -5.94
N HIS A 284 -3.98 9.35 -4.62
CA HIS A 284 -4.81 8.49 -3.77
C HIS A 284 -6.06 9.23 -3.30
N ARG A 285 -7.13 8.48 -3.06
CA ARG A 285 -8.35 9.00 -2.45
C ARG A 285 -8.73 8.13 -1.27
N ARG A 286 -8.99 8.77 -0.13
CA ARG A 286 -9.34 8.05 1.10
C ARG A 286 -10.61 7.22 0.96
N TYR A 287 -10.54 6.00 1.47
CA TYR A 287 -11.63 5.02 1.50
C TYR A 287 -12.27 4.88 2.88
N PHE A 288 -11.45 4.93 3.93
CA PHE A 288 -11.87 4.54 5.27
C PHE A 288 -12.26 5.74 6.12
N SER A 289 -11.44 6.81 6.12
CA SER A 289 -11.73 7.99 6.94
C SER A 289 -11.28 9.31 6.32
N LYS A 290 -12.14 10.34 6.36
CA LYS A 290 -11.71 11.74 6.11
C LYS A 290 -11.01 12.35 7.32
N GLY A 291 -11.29 11.84 8.52
CA GLY A 291 -10.86 12.46 9.77
C GLY A 291 -9.87 11.60 10.53
N HIS A 292 -9.20 12.23 11.49
CA HIS A 292 -8.22 11.56 12.31
C HIS A 292 -8.83 10.65 13.41
N SER A 293 -10.06 10.94 13.87
CA SER A 293 -10.60 10.34 15.10
C SER A 293 -11.02 8.87 15.02
N LYS A 294 -11.13 8.29 13.82
CA LYS A 294 -11.62 6.92 13.61
C LYS A 294 -10.48 5.91 13.41
N TRP A 295 -9.24 6.36 13.29
CA TRP A 295 -8.11 5.50 12.94
C TRP A 295 -7.81 4.43 13.98
N ALA A 296 -7.87 4.75 15.27
CA ALA A 296 -7.74 3.72 16.31
C ALA A 296 -8.78 2.59 16.16
N SER A 297 -10.01 2.92 15.74
CA SER A 297 -11.04 1.91 15.47
C SER A 297 -10.72 1.06 14.25
N PHE A 298 -10.18 1.66 13.19
CA PHE A 298 -9.74 0.93 12.01
C PHE A 298 -8.56 0.01 12.32
N PHE A 299 -7.53 0.48 13.02
CA PHE A 299 -6.42 -0.38 13.43
C PHE A 299 -6.90 -1.54 14.30
N GLY A 300 -7.78 -1.28 15.27
CA GLY A 300 -8.42 -2.34 16.04
C GLY A 300 -9.21 -3.32 15.18
N LEU A 301 -9.92 -2.83 14.14
CA LEU A 301 -10.70 -3.69 13.24
C LEU A 301 -9.80 -4.63 12.44
N TRP A 302 -8.63 -4.15 12.03
CA TRP A 302 -7.62 -4.99 11.39
C TRP A 302 -7.16 -6.11 12.34
N HIS A 303 -6.83 -5.79 13.60
CA HIS A 303 -6.46 -6.80 14.60
C HIS A 303 -7.58 -7.81 14.83
N LEU A 304 -8.84 -7.37 14.94
CA LEU A 304 -9.98 -8.28 15.08
C LEU A 304 -10.07 -9.23 13.90
N LYS A 305 -9.90 -8.73 12.67
CA LYS A 305 -9.91 -9.56 11.47
C LYS A 305 -8.75 -10.52 11.40
N TYR A 306 -7.56 -10.11 11.82
CA TYR A 306 -6.43 -11.02 11.98
C TYR A 306 -6.76 -12.15 12.97
N GLN A 307 -7.30 -11.82 14.15
CA GLN A 307 -7.72 -12.80 15.16
C GLN A 307 -8.79 -13.76 14.64
N GLU A 308 -9.75 -13.28 13.85
CA GLU A 308 -10.76 -14.12 13.20
C GLU A 308 -10.12 -15.15 12.24
N VAL A 309 -9.05 -14.77 11.53
CA VAL A 309 -8.33 -15.65 10.61
C VAL A 309 -7.52 -16.71 11.36
N VAL A 310 -6.79 -16.33 12.41
CA VAL A 310 -5.88 -17.22 13.14
C VAL A 310 -6.56 -18.04 14.24
N ASN A 311 -7.64 -17.53 14.85
CA ASN A 311 -8.37 -18.15 15.96
C ASN A 311 -9.84 -18.45 15.59
N LYS A 312 -10.05 -19.36 14.63
CA LYS A 312 -11.38 -19.67 14.06
C LYS A 312 -12.42 -20.20 15.07
N GLU A 313 -11.97 -20.72 16.20
CA GLU A 313 -12.83 -21.30 17.24
C GLU A 313 -13.32 -20.25 18.25
N LEU A 314 -12.69 -19.07 18.30
CA LEU A 314 -13.08 -18.02 19.23
C LEU A 314 -14.29 -17.24 18.69
N PRO A 315 -15.27 -16.90 19.54
CA PRO A 315 -16.33 -15.99 19.16
C PRO A 315 -15.77 -14.60 18.85
N ILE A 316 -16.38 -13.90 17.90
CA ILE A 316 -15.96 -12.54 17.54
C ILE A 316 -16.15 -11.59 18.74
N TYR A 317 -17.30 -11.72 19.42
CA TYR A 317 -17.63 -10.96 20.62
C TYR A 317 -18.58 -11.79 21.50
N ASP A 318 -18.35 -11.77 22.80
CA ASP A 318 -19.22 -12.36 23.80
C ASP A 318 -19.31 -11.41 25.02
N THR A 319 -20.52 -11.22 25.53
CA THR A 319 -20.77 -10.38 26.73
C THR A 319 -20.50 -11.11 28.04
N VAL A 320 -20.39 -12.44 28.01
CA VAL A 320 -20.24 -13.32 29.18
C VAL A 320 -18.81 -13.85 29.30
N ASN A 321 -18.15 -14.10 28.17
CA ASN A 321 -16.77 -14.58 28.12
C ASN A 321 -15.81 -13.52 27.53
N ASP A 322 -14.78 -13.17 28.29
CA ASP A 322 -13.72 -12.24 27.84
C ASP A 322 -12.72 -12.90 26.87
N GLU A 323 -12.76 -14.22 26.69
CA GLU A 323 -12.01 -14.94 25.65
C GLU A 323 -12.73 -14.83 24.29
N ASN A 324 -12.63 -13.67 23.66
CA ASN A 324 -13.17 -13.40 22.33
C ASN A 324 -12.23 -12.52 21.48
N CYS A 325 -12.39 -12.57 20.15
CA CYS A 325 -11.50 -11.87 19.22
C CYS A 325 -11.47 -10.36 19.44
N SER A 326 -12.60 -9.75 19.83
CA SER A 326 -12.68 -8.31 20.08
C SER A 326 -11.87 -7.87 21.30
N VAL A 327 -11.85 -8.67 22.37
CA VAL A 327 -11.03 -8.41 23.56
C VAL A 327 -9.55 -8.59 23.25
N LEU A 328 -9.18 -9.66 22.53
CA LEU A 328 -7.79 -9.89 22.11
C LEU A 328 -7.28 -8.74 21.23
N ALA A 329 -8.03 -8.36 20.20
CA ALA A 329 -7.66 -7.27 19.30
C ALA A 329 -7.53 -5.92 20.02
N SER A 330 -8.45 -5.62 20.96
CA SER A 330 -8.35 -4.44 21.82
C SER A 330 -7.06 -4.43 22.65
N SER A 331 -6.73 -5.57 23.26
CA SER A 331 -5.51 -5.72 24.07
C SER A 331 -4.26 -5.61 23.22
N GLU A 332 -4.22 -6.21 22.04
CA GLU A 332 -3.08 -6.10 21.11
C GLU A 332 -2.85 -4.68 20.66
N LEU A 333 -3.91 -3.96 20.28
CA LEU A 333 -3.82 -2.56 19.87
C LEU A 333 -3.25 -1.68 20.99
N GLU A 334 -3.69 -1.90 22.23
CA GLU A 334 -3.20 -1.14 23.39
C GLU A 334 -1.74 -1.48 23.72
N LYS A 335 -1.38 -2.77 23.73
CA LYS A 335 -0.01 -3.23 24.05
C LYS A 335 0.99 -2.82 22.97
N ALA A 336 0.64 -3.02 21.71
CA ALA A 336 1.54 -2.75 20.60
C ALA A 336 1.64 -1.25 20.31
N PHE A 337 0.53 -0.50 20.34
CA PHE A 337 0.50 0.89 19.84
C PHE A 337 0.14 1.95 20.90
N GLY A 338 -0.24 1.55 22.11
CA GLY A 338 -0.76 2.47 23.12
C GLY A 338 -2.10 3.11 22.71
N LEU A 339 -2.83 2.50 21.77
CA LEU A 339 -4.12 2.99 21.28
C LEU A 339 -5.25 2.14 21.88
N THR A 340 -6.31 2.80 22.35
CA THR A 340 -7.38 2.12 23.09
C THR A 340 -8.71 2.19 22.37
N ILE A 341 -9.40 1.06 22.27
CA ILE A 341 -10.80 0.96 21.84
C ILE A 341 -11.51 -0.08 22.69
N GLN A 342 -12.80 0.11 23.01
CA GLN A 342 -13.56 -0.91 23.74
C GLN A 342 -13.94 -2.06 22.81
N ALA A 343 -13.82 -3.31 23.28
CA ALA A 343 -14.19 -4.52 22.53
C ALA A 343 -15.61 -4.44 21.91
N ARG A 344 -16.59 -3.90 22.65
CA ARG A 344 -17.95 -3.69 22.13
C ARG A 344 -17.99 -2.73 20.93
N ASN A 345 -17.31 -1.60 21.03
CA ASN A 345 -17.25 -0.63 19.92
C ASN A 345 -16.52 -1.24 18.72
N LEU A 346 -15.53 -2.09 18.98
CA LEU A 346 -14.81 -2.79 17.93
C LEU A 346 -15.70 -3.80 17.20
N TYR A 347 -16.54 -4.54 17.93
CA TYR A 347 -17.59 -5.38 17.35
C TYR A 347 -18.58 -4.58 16.50
N ASP A 348 -19.03 -3.41 16.97
CA ASP A 348 -19.93 -2.55 16.19
C ASP A 348 -19.27 -2.07 14.88
N TYR A 349 -17.97 -1.78 14.90
CA TYR A 349 -17.19 -1.49 13.69
C TYR A 349 -17.08 -2.70 12.78
N HIS A 350 -16.85 -3.90 13.33
CA HIS A 350 -16.86 -5.13 12.55
C HIS A 350 -18.20 -5.30 11.82
N VAL A 351 -19.33 -5.23 12.53
CA VAL A 351 -20.66 -5.34 11.91
C VAL A 351 -20.86 -4.32 10.80
N LYS A 352 -20.38 -3.09 10.99
CA LYS A 352 -20.52 -2.01 10.00
C LYS A 352 -19.63 -2.19 8.75
N TYR A 353 -18.40 -2.64 8.91
CA TYR A 353 -17.37 -2.61 7.85
C TYR A 353 -17.00 -3.99 7.30
N ASN A 354 -17.54 -5.09 7.86
CA ASN A 354 -17.24 -6.46 7.46
C ASN A 354 -17.39 -6.68 5.95
N ASP A 355 -18.53 -6.28 5.38
CA ASP A 355 -18.81 -6.51 3.96
C ASP A 355 -17.83 -5.75 3.06
N TYR A 356 -17.38 -4.58 3.48
CA TYR A 356 -16.38 -3.81 2.76
C TYR A 356 -15.00 -4.47 2.82
N PHE A 357 -14.61 -4.98 3.99
CA PHE A 357 -13.39 -5.77 4.14
C PHE A 357 -13.40 -7.00 3.25
N CYS A 358 -14.49 -7.77 3.27
CA CYS A 358 -14.68 -8.93 2.41
C CYS A 358 -14.61 -8.55 0.92
N PHE A 359 -15.19 -7.41 0.54
CA PHE A 359 -15.11 -6.91 -0.84
C PHE A 359 -13.66 -6.59 -1.24
N VAL A 360 -12.89 -5.91 -0.40
CA VAL A 360 -11.48 -5.59 -0.65
C VAL A 360 -10.65 -6.87 -0.79
N THR A 361 -10.77 -7.78 0.18
CA THR A 361 -9.97 -9.02 0.21
C THR A 361 -10.29 -9.94 -0.96
N GLN A 362 -11.56 -10.20 -1.26
CA GLN A 362 -11.98 -11.04 -2.38
C GLN A 362 -11.59 -10.45 -3.73
N THR A 363 -11.75 -9.14 -3.90
CA THR A 363 -11.41 -8.47 -5.17
C THR A 363 -9.89 -8.44 -5.36
N ALA A 364 -9.12 -8.19 -4.29
CA ALA A 364 -7.67 -8.27 -4.35
C ALA A 364 -7.19 -9.68 -4.72
N GLU A 365 -7.74 -10.72 -4.09
CA GLU A 365 -7.42 -12.12 -4.44
C GLU A 365 -7.71 -12.43 -5.91
N LEU A 366 -8.83 -11.94 -6.44
CA LEU A 366 -9.18 -12.11 -7.86
C LEU A 366 -8.14 -11.45 -8.77
N ILE A 367 -7.73 -10.22 -8.48
CA ILE A 367 -6.72 -9.48 -9.26
C ILE A 367 -5.37 -10.20 -9.21
N MET A 368 -4.93 -10.59 -8.01
CA MET A 368 -3.64 -11.26 -7.80
C MET A 368 -3.61 -12.66 -8.43
N SER A 369 -4.75 -13.31 -8.61
CA SER A 369 -4.87 -14.61 -9.27
C SER A 369 -4.87 -14.54 -10.80
N GLN A 370 -4.90 -13.34 -11.40
CA GLN A 370 -4.81 -13.18 -12.85
C GLN A 370 -3.40 -13.52 -13.36
N GLU A 371 -3.26 -13.63 -14.68
CA GLU A 371 -1.95 -13.76 -15.30
C GLU A 371 -1.04 -12.58 -14.95
N LYS A 372 0.26 -12.85 -14.95
CA LYS A 372 1.30 -11.84 -14.77
C LYS A 372 1.15 -10.73 -15.82
N THR A 373 1.23 -9.47 -15.42
CA THR A 373 1.08 -8.30 -16.30
C THR A 373 2.29 -7.37 -16.29
N GLY A 374 3.32 -7.69 -15.52
CA GLY A 374 4.50 -6.86 -15.30
C GLY A 374 4.24 -5.68 -14.38
N PHE A 375 5.34 -4.99 -14.06
CA PHE A 375 5.31 -3.83 -13.17
C PHE A 375 4.53 -2.65 -13.74
N VAL A 376 4.57 -2.39 -15.06
CA VAL A 376 3.83 -1.28 -15.67
C VAL A 376 2.35 -1.62 -15.78
N SER A 377 1.66 -1.69 -14.66
CA SER A 377 0.27 -2.09 -14.53
C SER A 377 -0.41 -1.23 -13.45
N PRO A 378 -1.75 -1.18 -13.40
CA PRO A 378 -2.42 -0.50 -12.30
C PRO A 378 -1.95 -1.05 -10.95
N CYS A 379 -1.71 -0.17 -9.98
CA CYS A 379 -1.51 -0.58 -8.60
C CYS A 379 -2.78 -1.27 -8.06
N LEU A 380 -2.63 -2.13 -7.05
CA LEU A 380 -3.74 -2.96 -6.56
C LEU A 380 -4.92 -2.12 -6.05
N ILE A 381 -4.62 -0.93 -5.54
CA ILE A 381 -5.62 0.01 -5.03
C ILE A 381 -6.41 0.71 -6.14
N TYR A 382 -5.90 0.72 -7.38
CA TYR A 382 -6.48 1.48 -8.49
C TYR A 382 -7.94 1.13 -8.80
N PRO A 383 -8.35 -0.16 -8.88
CA PRO A 383 -9.74 -0.53 -9.17
C PRO A 383 -10.73 -0.18 -8.05
N PHE A 384 -10.22 0.13 -6.86
CA PHE A 384 -11.03 0.52 -5.72
C PHE A 384 -11.29 2.02 -5.68
N ASN A 385 -10.56 2.82 -6.48
CA ASN A 385 -10.79 4.25 -6.57
C ASN A 385 -12.19 4.54 -7.10
N TYR A 386 -12.83 5.57 -6.54
CA TYR A 386 -14.03 6.13 -7.14
C TYR A 386 -13.72 6.53 -8.59
N HIS A 387 -14.56 6.09 -9.51
CA HIS A 387 -14.49 6.48 -10.91
C HIS A 387 -15.91 6.77 -11.43
N PRO A 388 -16.15 7.90 -12.12
CA PRO A 388 -17.51 8.28 -12.56
C PRO A 388 -18.16 7.27 -13.52
N ASP A 389 -17.34 6.55 -14.28
CA ASP A 389 -17.82 5.46 -15.16
C ASP A 389 -18.12 4.12 -14.48
N LEU A 390 -18.02 4.02 -13.15
CA LEU A 390 -18.46 2.81 -12.43
C LEU A 390 -19.96 2.54 -12.64
N SER A 391 -20.37 1.28 -12.38
CA SER A 391 -21.78 0.91 -12.40
C SER A 391 -22.55 1.62 -11.28
N GLU A 392 -23.85 1.89 -11.48
CA GLU A 392 -24.70 2.52 -10.45
C GLU A 392 -24.68 1.76 -9.12
N LYS A 393 -24.59 0.43 -9.15
CA LYS A 393 -24.45 -0.38 -7.93
C LYS A 393 -23.16 -0.04 -7.17
N MET A 394 -22.04 0.08 -7.88
CA MET A 394 -20.76 0.46 -7.28
C MET A 394 -20.78 1.90 -6.79
N LEU A 395 -21.30 2.84 -7.60
CA LEU A 395 -21.44 4.24 -7.20
C LEU A 395 -22.30 4.39 -5.93
N ASN A 396 -23.40 3.65 -5.82
CA ASN A 396 -24.25 3.63 -4.63
C ASN A 396 -23.54 3.03 -3.41
N LEU A 397 -22.72 1.98 -3.58
CA LEU A 397 -21.89 1.44 -2.51
C LEU A 397 -20.90 2.48 -2.01
N PHE A 398 -20.20 3.15 -2.92
CA PHE A 398 -19.34 4.25 -2.56
C PHE A 398 -20.14 5.30 -1.79
N ASP A 399 -21.31 5.73 -2.28
CA ASP A 399 -22.12 6.79 -1.68
C ASP A 399 -22.64 6.42 -0.28
N GLY A 400 -22.89 5.14 -0.03
CA GLY A 400 -23.26 4.60 1.27
C GLY A 400 -22.11 4.49 2.26
N PHE A 401 -20.85 4.49 1.82
CA PHE A 401 -19.73 4.68 2.73
C PHE A 401 -19.75 6.11 3.24
N ASP A 402 -20.19 6.27 4.49
CA ASP A 402 -20.00 7.47 5.29
C ASP A 402 -18.48 7.72 5.43
N ILE A 403 -17.90 8.38 4.42
CA ILE A 403 -16.67 9.14 4.59
C ILE A 403 -17.04 10.47 5.28
N GLY A 404 -17.71 10.35 6.42
CA GLY A 404 -18.12 11.42 7.32
C GLY A 404 -17.10 11.64 8.42
#